data_AF-A0A2V8YL07-F1
#
_entry.id   AF-A0A2V8YL07-F1
#
_cell.length_a   1.000
_cell.length_b   1.000
_cell.length_c   1.000
_cell.angle_alpha   90.00
_cell.angle_beta   90.00
_cell.angle_gamma   90.00
#
_symmetry.space_group_name_H-M   'P 1'
#
loop_
_entity.id
_entity.type
_entity.pdbx_description
1 polymer ?
#
loop_
_entity_poly.entity_id
_entity_poly.type
_entity_poly.pdbx_seq_one_letter_code
_entity_poly.pdbx_strand_id
1 'polypeptide(L)' 'MVLLTRKIEFSAAHFYNNPNLSAEENRRIFGKCNNPHSHGHNYALEVTVAGEPDPVTGMV' A
#
# COMPACT_ATOMS: atom_id res chain seq x y z
N MET A 1 -9.20 8.54 25.09
CA MET A 1 -9.18 8.11 23.68
C MET A 1 -7.76 7.74 23.32
N VAL A 2 -7.56 6.60 22.66
CA VAL A 2 -6.24 6.10 22.22
C VAL A 2 -6.27 5.69 20.76
N LEU A 3 -5.09 5.51 20.16
CA LEU A 3 -4.91 4.97 18.82
C LEU A 3 -4.24 3.61 18.91
N LEU A 4 -4.81 2.59 18.30
CA LEU A 4 -4.24 1.24 18.22
C LEU A 4 -3.87 0.92 16.77
N THR A 5 -2.61 0.62 16.53
CA THR A 5 -2.09 0.28 15.20
C THR A 5 -1.71 -1.19 15.11
N ARG A 6 -2.17 -1.87 14.06
CA ARG A 6 -1.68 -3.20 13.68
C ARG A 6 -0.90 -3.11 12.37
N LYS A 7 0.35 -3.59 12.41
CA LYS A 7 1.20 -3.75 11.24
C LYS A 7 1.13 -5.18 10.72
N ILE A 8 1.01 -5.34 9.40
CA ILE A 8 1.22 -6.59 8.68
C ILE A 8 2.15 -6.37 7.49
N GLU A 9 2.73 -7.45 6.95
CA GLU A 9 3.50 -7.42 5.72
C GLU A 9 2.90 -8.36 4.68
N PHE A 10 3.00 -7.99 3.40
CA PHE A 10 2.61 -8.85 2.30
C PHE A 10 3.46 -8.59 1.06
N SER A 11 3.71 -9.62 0.26
CA SER A 11 4.45 -9.52 -0.99
C SER A 11 3.49 -9.43 -2.18
N ALA A 12 3.73 -8.49 -3.09
CA ALA A 12 2.93 -8.34 -4.31
C ALA A 12 3.77 -7.80 -5.48
N ALA A 13 3.39 -8.20 -6.70
CA ALA A 13 3.95 -7.69 -7.95
C ALA A 13 2.96 -6.76 -8.66
N HIS A 14 3.48 -5.76 -9.37
CA HIS A 14 2.69 -4.83 -10.17
C HIS A 14 3.52 -4.17 -11.28
N PHE A 15 2.84 -3.47 -12.18
CA PHE A 15 3.45 -2.60 -13.17
C PHE A 15 2.63 -1.32 -13.29
N TYR A 16 3.28 -0.17 -13.36
CA TYR A 16 2.60 1.12 -13.50
C TYR A 16 2.33 1.38 -14.97
N ASN A 17 1.06 1.35 -15.36
CA ASN A 17 0.62 1.64 -16.71
C ASN A 17 -0.77 2.27 -16.69
N ASN A 18 -0.91 3.43 -17.32
CA ASN A 18 -2.18 4.09 -17.51
C ASN A 18 -2.65 3.86 -18.96
N PRO A 19 -3.81 3.21 -19.18
CA PRO A 19 -4.32 2.94 -20.53
C PRO A 19 -4.72 4.20 -21.30
N ASN A 20 -4.88 5.34 -20.62
CA ASN A 20 -5.20 6.62 -21.25
C ASN A 20 -3.96 7.41 -21.69
N LEU A 21 -2.75 6.88 -21.49
CA LEU A 21 -1.49 7.49 -21.90
C LEU A 21 -0.84 6.68 -23.03
N SER A 22 -0.11 7.36 -23.90
CA SER A 22 0.74 6.66 -24.88
C SER A 22 1.83 5.84 -24.18
N ALA A 23 2.43 4.89 -24.90
CA ALA A 23 3.55 4.10 -24.38
C ALA A 23 4.77 4.96 -24.03
N GLU A 24 5.00 6.05 -24.78
CA GLU A 24 6.08 6.98 -24.50
C GLU A 24 5.81 7.79 -23.23
N GLU A 25 4.59 8.29 -23.05
CA GLU A 25 4.21 9.00 -21.83
C GLU A 25 4.27 8.12 -20.60
N ASN A 26 3.80 6.87 -20.69
CA ASN A 26 3.91 5.88 -19.62
C ASN A 26 5.38 5.65 -19.22
N ARG A 27 6.27 5.43 -20.20
CA ARG A 27 7.71 5.27 -19.94
C ARG A 27 8.34 6.52 -19.34
N ARG A 28 7.95 7.71 -19.81
CA ARG A 28 8.47 8.99 -19.30
C ARG A 28 8.04 9.25 -17.85
N ILE A 29 6.79 8.95 -17.50
CA ILE A 29 6.22 9.21 -16.17
C ILE A 29 6.66 8.15 -15.15
N PHE A 30 6.53 6.87 -15.50
CA PHE A 30 6.73 5.77 -14.56
C PHE A 30 8.11 5.11 -14.66
N GLY A 31 8.90 5.40 -15.70
CA GLY A 31 10.27 4.93 -15.85
C GLY A 31 10.41 3.42 -15.69
N LYS A 32 11.31 2.99 -14.79
CA LYS A 32 11.55 1.56 -14.50
C LYS A 32 10.30 0.83 -13.98
N CYS A 33 9.35 1.53 -13.38
CA CYS A 33 8.11 0.94 -12.87
C CYS A 33 7.09 0.62 -13.98
N ASN A 34 7.27 1.13 -15.21
CA ASN A 34 6.51 0.72 -16.40
C ASN A 34 7.15 -0.48 -17.13
N ASN A 35 7.92 -1.32 -16.42
CA ASN A 35 8.43 -2.57 -16.97
C ASN A 35 7.27 -3.50 -17.34
N PRO A 36 7.11 -3.93 -18.61
CA PRO A 36 6.06 -4.87 -19.01
C PRO A 36 6.20 -6.25 -18.34
N HIS A 37 7.37 -6.57 -17.80
CA HIS A 37 7.59 -7.78 -16.99
C HIS A 37 7.38 -7.56 -15.48
N SER A 38 6.77 -6.44 -15.10
CA SER A 38 6.47 -6.07 -13.70
C SER A 38 7.69 -5.86 -12.80
N HIS A 39 7.41 -5.55 -11.53
CA HIS A 39 8.33 -5.55 -10.41
C HIS A 39 7.53 -5.84 -9.14
N GLY A 40 8.19 -6.09 -8.01
CA GLY A 40 7.51 -6.46 -6.77
C GLY A 40 8.08 -5.78 -5.53
N HIS A 41 7.30 -5.83 -4.46
CA HIS A 41 7.64 -5.28 -3.16
C HIS A 41 7.15 -6.17 -2.03
N ASN A 42 7.81 -6.06 -0.88
CA ASN A 42 7.28 -6.50 0.40
C ASN A 42 6.67 -5.26 1.07
N TYR A 43 5.36 -5.12 0.95
CA TYR A 43 4.62 -3.98 1.49
C TYR A 43 4.42 -4.15 2.99
N ALA A 44 4.58 -3.05 3.72
CA ALA A 44 4.09 -2.90 5.08
C ALA A 44 2.73 -2.20 5.06
N LEU A 45 1.71 -2.80 5.65
CA LEU A 45 0.41 -2.20 5.87
C LEU A 45 0.21 -1.95 7.37
N GLU A 46 -0.04 -0.69 7.72
CA GLU A 46 -0.38 -0.27 9.07
C GLU A 46 -1.84 0.20 9.09
N VAL A 47 -2.65 -0.44 9.93
CA VAL A 47 -4.06 -0.07 10.12
C VAL A 47 -4.21 0.49 11.53
N THR A 48 -4.68 1.73 11.63
CA THR A 48 -4.92 2.41 12.89
C THR A 48 -6.41 2.52 13.16
N VAL A 49 -6.84 2.14 14.36
CA VAL A 49 -8.18 2.39 14.88
C VAL A 49 -8.10 3.32 16.09
N ALA A 50 -9.18 4.06 16.38
CA ALA A 50 -9.26 5.01 17.48
C ALA A 50 -10.47 4.72 18.36
N GLY A 51 -10.30 4.78 19.69
CA GLY A 51 -11.38 4.48 20.62
C GLY A 51 -11.03 4.79 22.07
N GLU A 52 -12.04 4.81 22.95
CA GLU A 52 -11.81 4.71 24.39
C GLU A 52 -11.61 3.23 24.74
N PRO A 53 -10.58 2.87 25.52
CA PRO A 53 -10.44 1.50 25.98
C PRO A 53 -11.68 1.06 26.76
N ASP A 54 -12.23 -0.10 26.40
CA ASP A 54 -13.32 -0.72 27.13
C ASP A 54 -12.89 -0.96 28.60
N PRO A 55 -13.69 -0.54 29.61
CA PRO A 55 -13.25 -0.56 31.00
C PRO A 55 -13.10 -1.96 31.59
N VAL A 56 -13.61 -3.01 30.93
CA VAL A 56 -13.52 -4.40 31.40
C VAL A 56 -12.37 -5.12 30.71
N THR A 57 -12.25 -4.96 29.39
CA THR A 57 -11.30 -5.72 28.55
C THR A 57 -10.03 -4.95 28.21
N GLY A 58 -10.06 -3.61 28.31
CA GLY A 58 -8.98 -2.74 27.89
C GLY A 58 -8.75 -2.69 26.37
N MET A 59 -9.61 -3.32 25.58
CA MET A 59 -9.53 -3.29 24.13
C MET A 59 -10.02 -1.95 23.58
N VAL A 60 -9.45 -1.56 22.44
CA VAL A 60 -9.83 -0.39 21.65
C VAL A 60 -10.75 -0.83 20.51
#